data_AF-A0AB35J4P4-F1
#
_entry.id   AF-A0AB35J4P4-F1
#
_cell.length_a   1.000
_cell.length_b   1.000
_cell.length_c   1.000
_cell.angle_alpha   90.00
_cell.angle_beta   90.00
_cell.angle_gamma   90.00
#
_symmetry.space_group_name_H-M   'P 1'
#
loop_
_entity.id
_entity.type
_entity.pdbx_description
1 polymer ?
#
loop_
_entity_poly.entity_id
_entity_poly.type
_entity_poly.pdbx_seq_one_letter_code
_entity_poly.pdbx_strand_id
1 'polypeptide(L)' 'MSEALLNITEDGVKYNLSRLQELGLLRRVGDRKQGYWQIVE' A
#
# COMPACT_ATOMS: atom_id res chain seq x y z
N MET A 1 2.68 -11.68 -16.31
CA MET A 1 3.77 -12.32 -15.56
C MET A 1 4.15 -11.35 -14.46
N SER A 2 3.86 -11.63 -13.19
CA SER A 2 4.34 -10.79 -12.10
C SER A 2 5.82 -11.10 -11.90
N GLU A 3 6.70 -10.13 -12.21
CA GLU A 3 8.09 -10.18 -11.77
C GLU A 3 8.08 -10.43 -10.26
N ALA A 4 8.70 -11.53 -9.84
CA ALA A 4 8.86 -11.80 -8.42
C ALA A 4 9.71 -10.66 -7.85
N LEU A 5 9.08 -9.81 -7.04
CA LEU A 5 9.75 -8.75 -6.28
C LEU A 5 10.63 -9.42 -5.22
N LEU A 6 11.76 -9.97 -5.68
CA LEU A 6 12.74 -10.66 -4.87
C LEU A 6 13.21 -9.67 -3.80
N ASN A 7 12.99 -10.04 -2.53
CA ASN A 7 13.27 -9.29 -1.29
C ASN A 7 12.15 -8.40 -0.73
N ILE A 8 10.92 -8.47 -1.25
CA ILE A 8 9.78 -7.80 -0.61
C ILE A 8 9.00 -8.80 0.25
N THR A 9 8.89 -8.52 1.54
CA THR A 9 8.03 -9.28 2.46
C THR A 9 6.64 -8.64 2.56
N GLU A 10 5.62 -9.44 2.84
CA GLU A 10 4.26 -8.93 3.08
C GLU A 10 4.24 -7.86 4.19
N ASP A 11 5.00 -8.08 5.27
CA ASP A 11 5.12 -7.13 6.36
C ASP A 11 5.84 -5.85 5.95
N GLY A 12 6.86 -5.94 5.09
CA GLY A 12 7.52 -4.78 4.50
C GLY A 12 6.56 -3.93 3.67
N VAL A 13 5.67 -4.55 2.90
CA VAL A 13 4.63 -3.82 2.15
C VAL A 13 3.64 -3.15 3.09
N LYS A 14 3.14 -3.87 4.11
CA LYS A 14 2.21 -3.32 5.11
C LYS A 14 2.81 -2.13 5.86
N TYR A 15 4.06 -2.25 6.30
CA TYR A 15 4.78 -1.19 7.00
C TYR A 15 4.84 0.09 6.16
N ASN A 16 5.28 -0.02 4.89
CA ASN A 16 5.38 1.13 4.00
C ASN A 16 4.01 1.77 3.71
N LEU A 17 2.98 0.96 3.46
CA LEU A 17 1.61 1.46 3.25
C LEU A 17 1.08 2.22 4.47
N SER A 18 1.31 1.70 5.68
CA SER A 18 0.94 2.41 6.92
C SER A 18 1.69 3.72 7.06
N ARG A 19 3.00 3.72 6.81
CA ARG A 19 3.83 4.92 6.91
C ARG A 19 3.40 6.01 5.93
N LEU A 20 3.07 5.66 4.70
CA LEU A 20 2.58 6.61 3.70
C LEU A 20 1.20 7.19 4.06
N GLN A 21 0.35 6.40 4.71
CA GLN A 21 -0.91 6.90 5.28
C GLN A 21 -0.68 7.86 6.45
N GLU A 22 0.22 7.53 7.37
CA GLU A 22 0.60 8.41 8.50
C GLU A 22 1.15 9.75 8.02
N LEU A 23 1.91 9.74 6.93
CA LEU A 23 2.44 10.96 6.29
C LEU A 23 1.39 11.73 5.49
N GLY A 24 0.16 11.21 5.36
CA GLY A 24 -0.92 11.84 4.59
C GLY A 24 -0.75 11.75 3.07
N LEU A 25 0.20 10.96 2.56
CA LEU A 25 0.52 10.82 1.13
C LEU A 25 -0.31 9.75 0.43
N LEU A 26 -0.94 8.87 1.20
CA LEU A 26 -1.70 7.74 0.68
C LEU A 26 -3.00 7.58 1.47
N ARG A 27 -4.10 7.25 0.79
CA ARG A 27 -5.36 6.89 1.44
C ARG A 27 -5.99 5.64 0.84
N ARG A 28 -6.68 4.85 1.67
CA ARG A 28 -7.51 3.74 1.19
C ARG A 28 -8.87 4.27 0.76
N VAL A 29 -9.28 3.94 -0.46
CA VAL A 29 -10.63 4.25 -0.97
C VAL A 29 -11.38 2.95 -1.22
N GLY A 30 -12.63 2.88 -0.75
CA GLY A 30 -13.48 1.69 -0.89
C GLY A 30 -13.30 0.66 0.23
N ASP A 31 -14.04 -0.45 0.13
CA ASP A 31 -14.11 -1.48 1.16
C ASP A 31 -12.81 -2.32 1.29
N ARG A 32 -12.67 -3.08 2.38
CA ARG A 32 -11.54 -3.95 2.67
C ARG A 32 -11.25 -4.93 1.52
N LYS A 33 -12.28 -5.46 0.86
CA LYS A 33 -12.15 -6.47 -0.20
C LYS A 33 -11.91 -5.90 -1.60
N GLN A 34 -12.39 -4.69 -1.90
CA GLN A 34 -12.37 -4.14 -3.27
C GLN A 34 -11.83 -2.71 -3.37
N GLY A 35 -11.23 -2.20 -2.30
CA GLY A 35 -10.66 -0.87 -2.30
C GLY A 35 -9.28 -0.79 -2.96
N TYR A 36 -8.89 0.42 -3.30
CA TYR A 36 -7.61 0.74 -3.91
C TYR A 36 -6.90 1.85 -3.12
N TRP A 37 -5.60 1.99 -3.34
CA TRP A 37 -4.80 3.06 -2.76
C TRP A 37 -4.81 4.28 -3.68
N GLN A 38 -5.15 5.43 -3.14
CA GLN A 38 -5.11 6.71 -3.84
C GLN A 38 -3.95 7.55 -3.28
N ILE A 39 -3.13 8.10 -4.17
CA ILE A 39 -2.10 9.08 -3.83
C ILE A 39 -2.81 10.39 -3.52
N VAL A 40 -2.44 11.00 -2.40
CA VAL A 40 -2.96 12.30 -1.97
C VAL A 40 -1.83 13.30 -2.23
N GLU A 41 -1.98 14.12 -3.28
CA GLU A 41 -1.16 15.31 -3.51
C GLU A 41 -1.55 16.44 -2.54
#